data_AF-A0A7Y8K2C9-F1
#
_entry.id   AF-A0A7Y8K2C9-F1
#
_cell.length_a   1.000
_cell.length_b   1.000
_cell.length_c   1.000
_cell.angle_alpha   90.00
_cell.angle_beta   90.00
_cell.angle_gamma   90.00
#
_symmetry.space_group_name_H-M   'P 1'
#
loop_
_entity.id
_entity.type
_entity.pdbx_description
1 polymer ?
#
loop_
_entity_poly.entity_id
_entity_poly.type
_entity_poly.pdbx_seq_one_letter_code
_entity_poly.pdbx_strand_id
1 'polypeptide(L)'
;MTLDREGEVWRVTFRAGGVPNGPATAADCELQAVGSQDSEDVIAARLVPFEGELNTIAAGDIGADAPVIQVRVGPEGVFVHDSGAAVRFCGMGSDIDGFYRRTGAPG
;
A
#
# COMPACT_ATOMS: atom_id res chain seq x y z
N MET A 1 3.55 5.05 -4.56
CA MET A 1 3.50 4.52 -3.19
C MET A 1 4.27 5.46 -2.29
N THR A 2 3.76 5.72 -1.08
CA THR A 2 4.46 6.50 -0.04
C THR A 2 4.56 5.70 1.25
N LEU A 3 5.61 5.94 2.03
CA LEU A 3 5.76 5.49 3.41
C LEU A 3 5.93 6.73 4.28
N ASP A 4 4.96 6.98 5.14
CA ASP A 4 4.92 8.12 6.03
C ASP A 4 4.98 7.62 7.48
N ARG A 5 5.98 8.09 8.24
CA ARG A 5 6.16 7.67 9.63
C ARG A 5 5.25 8.47 10.56
N GLU A 6 4.30 7.80 11.21
CA GLU A 6 3.36 8.37 12.17
C GLU A 6 3.71 7.88 13.59
N GLY A 7 4.78 8.43 14.15
CA GLY A 7 5.31 7.99 15.45
C GLY A 7 5.95 6.61 15.39
N GLU A 8 5.34 5.62 16.06
CA GLU A 8 5.83 4.23 16.11
C GLU A 8 5.27 3.35 14.97
N VAL A 9 4.30 3.85 14.22
CA VAL A 9 3.70 3.15 13.07
C VAL A 9 4.04 3.85 11.77
N TRP A 10 3.93 3.10 10.69
CA TRP A 10 4.04 3.58 9.32
C TRP A 10 2.66 3.59 8.68
N ARG A 11 2.30 4.71 8.06
CA ARG A 11 1.22 4.76 7.07
C ARG A 11 1.83 4.48 5.69
N VAL A 12 1.24 3.53 4.99
CA VAL A 12 1.63 3.15 3.66
C VAL A 12 0.46 3.43 2.72
N THR A 13 0.72 4.24 1.69
CA THR A 13 -0.28 4.60 0.70
C THR A 13 0.10 4.02 -0.65
N PHE A 14 -0.78 3.20 -1.21
CA PHE A 14 -0.64 2.61 -2.54
C PHE A 14 -1.60 3.30 -3.50
N ARG A 15 -1.11 3.63 -4.69
CA ARG A 15 -1.94 4.04 -5.81
C ARG A 15 -1.85 2.93 -6.85
N ALA A 16 -2.95 2.21 -7.04
CA ALA A 16 -3.06 1.07 -7.93
C ALA A 16 -3.80 1.46 -9.21
N GLY A 17 -3.32 0.97 -10.36
CA GLY A 17 -4.02 1.04 -11.64
C GLY A 17 -4.37 -0.35 -12.13
N GLY A 18 -5.28 -0.44 -13.10
CA GLY A 18 -5.49 -1.67 -13.87
C GLY A 18 -4.27 -1.99 -14.74
N VAL A 19 -3.97 -3.27 -14.93
CA VAL A 19 -2.89 -3.73 -15.81
C VAL A 19 -3.23 -3.40 -17.28
N PRO A 20 -2.29 -2.87 -18.09
CA PRO A 20 -0.86 -2.77 -17.83
C PRO A 20 -0.43 -1.51 -17.07
N ASN A 21 0.40 -1.72 -16.05
CA ASN A 21 1.07 -0.68 -15.29
C ASN A 21 2.23 -0.07 -16.12
N GLY A 22 2.08 1.17 -16.57
CA GLY A 22 3.11 1.97 -17.22
C GLY A 22 3.16 3.39 -16.65
N PRO A 23 4.18 4.21 -16.97
CA PRO A 23 4.33 5.57 -16.45
C PRO A 23 3.22 6.55 -16.86
N ALA A 24 2.31 6.11 -17.75
CA ALA A 24 1.15 6.87 -18.21
C ALA A 24 -0.20 6.24 -17.81
N THR A 25 -0.21 5.14 -17.05
CA THR A 25 -1.46 4.52 -16.58
C THR A 25 -1.95 5.31 -15.37
N ALA A 26 -3.16 5.88 -15.46
CA ALA A 26 -3.80 6.52 -14.32
C ALA A 26 -4.00 5.48 -13.20
N ALA A 27 -3.64 5.85 -11.98
CA ALA A 27 -4.08 5.07 -10.84
C ALA A 27 -5.57 5.32 -10.66
N ASP A 28 -6.37 4.27 -10.75
CA ASP A 28 -7.83 4.35 -10.61
C ASP A 28 -8.26 4.09 -9.16
N CYS A 29 -7.33 3.73 -8.27
CA CYS A 29 -7.61 3.36 -6.89
C CYS A 29 -6.46 3.72 -5.95
N GLU A 30 -6.81 4.04 -4.71
CA GLU A 30 -5.92 4.20 -3.57
C GLU A 30 -6.20 3.13 -2.51
N LEU A 31 -5.15 2.71 -1.80
CA LEU A 31 -5.22 1.92 -0.58
C LEU A 31 -4.34 2.55 0.48
N GLN A 32 -4.85 2.63 1.71
CA GLN A 32 -4.08 3.07 2.87
C GLN A 32 -4.03 1.96 3.91
N ALA A 33 -2.83 1.68 4.40
CA ALA A 33 -2.60 0.68 5.42
C ALA A 33 -1.64 1.21 6.50
N VAL A 34 -1.79 0.73 7.74
CA VAL A 34 -0.98 1.16 8.87
C VAL A 34 -0.41 -0.05 9.60
N GLY A 35 0.87 0.00 9.98
CA GLY A 35 1.51 -1.06 10.75
C GLY A 35 2.83 -0.62 11.41
N SER A 36 3.24 -1.32 12.45
CA SER A 36 4.58 -1.19 13.03
C SER A 36 5.61 -1.92 12.18
N GLN A 37 6.83 -1.37 12.11
CA GLN A 37 7.99 -2.08 11.54
C GLN A 37 8.62 -2.96 12.61
N ASP A 38 8.91 -4.21 12.28
CA ASP A 38 9.60 -5.15 13.16
C ASP A 38 11.14 -5.05 13.04
N SER A 39 11.84 -5.90 13.79
CA SER A 39 13.31 -5.96 13.79
C SER A 39 13.92 -6.54 12.51
N GLU A 40 13.10 -7.09 11.60
CA GLU A 40 13.50 -7.64 10.31
C GLU A 40 13.18 -6.67 9.15
N ASP A 41 12.90 -5.40 9.48
CA ASP A 41 12.51 -4.35 8.55
C ASP A 41 11.22 -4.64 7.78
N VAL A 42 10.32 -5.44 8.35
CA VAL A 42 9.00 -5.74 7.76
C VAL A 42 7.91 -4.94 8.48
N ILE A 43 7.10 -4.23 7.70
CA ILE A 43 5.88 -3.57 8.15
C ILE A 43 4.70 -4.47 7.79
N ALA A 44 4.04 -5.03 8.80
CA ALA A 44 2.76 -5.71 8.63
C ALA A 44 1.63 -4.67 8.64
N ALA A 45 1.38 -4.02 7.50
CA ALA A 45 0.44 -2.92 7.38
C ALA A 45 -0.99 -3.43 7.16
N ARG A 46 -1.90 -3.13 8.08
CA ARG A 46 -3.32 -3.49 7.98
C ARG A 46 -4.09 -2.37 7.29
N LEU A 47 -4.97 -2.71 6.36
CA LEU A 47 -5.82 -1.73 5.68
C LEU A 47 -6.65 -0.93 6.70
N VAL A 48 -6.70 0.39 6.52
CA VAL A 48 -7.48 1.31 7.36
C VAL A 48 -8.50 2.07 6.53
N PRO A 49 -9.62 2.50 7.12
CA PRO A 49 -10.57 3.37 6.42
C PRO A 49 -9.94 4.72 6.10
N PHE A 50 -10.30 5.29 4.96
CA PHE A 50 -9.80 6.59 4.51
C PHE A 50 -10.75 7.23 3.49
N GLU A 51 -10.65 8.56 3.38
CA GLU A 51 -11.25 9.36 2.31
C GLU A 51 -10.11 9.93 1.46
N GLY A 52 -9.91 9.38 0.27
CA GLY A 52 -8.85 9.79 -0.65
C GLY A 52 -9.41 10.47 -1.90
N GLU A 53 -8.51 10.98 -2.74
CA GLU A 53 -8.88 11.67 -3.99
C GLU A 53 -9.51 10.72 -5.04
N LEU A 54 -9.11 9.44 -5.03
CA LEU A 54 -9.50 8.45 -6.04
C LEU A 54 -10.70 7.60 -5.60
N ASN A 55 -10.79 7.28 -4.32
CA ASN A 55 -11.84 6.44 -3.73
C ASN A 55 -11.92 6.68 -2.21
N THR A 56 -13.02 6.20 -1.63
CA THR A 56 -13.23 6.15 -0.18
C THR A 56 -13.45 4.69 0.20
N ILE A 57 -12.83 4.25 1.30
CA ILE A 57 -13.07 2.94 1.88
C ILE A 57 -13.53 3.15 3.33
N ALA A 58 -14.77 2.75 3.64
CA ALA A 58 -15.30 2.83 4.99
C ALA A 58 -14.90 1.59 5.79
N ALA A 59 -14.92 1.71 7.13
CA ALA A 59 -14.60 0.58 8.02
C ALA A 59 -15.51 -0.64 7.78
N GLY A 60 -16.76 -0.40 7.38
CA GLY A 60 -17.72 -1.46 7.03
C GLY A 60 -17.33 -2.25 5.78
N ASP A 61 -16.66 -1.64 4.81
CA ASP A 61 -16.23 -2.29 3.56
C ASP A 61 -15.04 -3.23 3.82
N ILE A 62 -14.16 -2.82 4.74
CA ILE A 62 -12.99 -3.60 5.16
C ILE A 62 -13.44 -4.85 5.93
N GLY A 63 -14.34 -4.66 6.89
CA GLY A 63 -14.80 -5.72 7.79
C GLY A 63 -13.78 -6.09 8.87
N ALA A 64 -14.11 -7.08 9.69
CA ALA A 64 -13.28 -7.52 10.82
C ALA A 64 -11.94 -8.13 10.37
N ASP A 65 -11.94 -8.81 9.22
CA ASP A 65 -10.77 -9.45 8.63
C ASP A 65 -10.10 -8.52 7.61
N ALA A 66 -9.58 -7.41 8.11
CA ALA A 66 -8.85 -6.44 7.29
C ALA A 66 -7.59 -7.09 6.70
N PRO A 67 -7.39 -7.07 5.36
CA PRO A 67 -6.18 -7.59 4.75
C PRO A 67 -4.92 -6.92 5.28
N VAL A 68 -3.84 -7.69 5.33
CA VAL A 68 -2.51 -7.23 5.73
C VAL A 68 -1.62 -7.24 4.50
N ILE A 69 -0.97 -6.11 4.25
CA ILE A 69 0.03 -5.94 3.21
C ILE A 69 1.39 -5.98 3.89
N GLN A 70 2.27 -6.86 3.45
CA GLN A 70 3.63 -6.93 3.99
C GLN A 70 4.53 -6.00 3.17
N VAL A 71 5.22 -5.08 3.86
CA VAL A 71 6.16 -4.15 3.23
C VAL A 71 7.53 -4.37 3.86
N ARG A 72 8.45 -5.00 3.13
CA ARG A 72 9.83 -5.16 3.55
C ARG A 72 10.65 -3.97 3.08
N VAL A 73 11.23 -3.24 4.02
CA VAL A 73 12.04 -2.06 3.77
C VAL A 73 13.49 -2.46 3.56
N GLY A 74 14.11 -1.96 2.50
CA GLY A 74 15.53 -2.12 2.21
C GLY A 74 16.21 -0.79 1.88
N PRO A 75 17.54 -0.82 1.67
CA PRO A 75 18.31 0.39 1.35
C PRO A 75 17.88 1.03 0.02
N GLU A 76 17.62 0.22 -1.00
CA GLU A 76 17.31 0.67 -2.37
C GLU A 76 15.82 0.96 -2.61
N GLY A 77 14.95 0.54 -1.70
CA GLY A 77 13.51 0.56 -1.91
C GLY A 77 12.76 -0.37 -0.98
N VAL A 78 11.57 -0.77 -1.38
CA VAL A 78 10.69 -1.64 -0.59
C VAL A 78 10.12 -2.76 -1.46
N PHE A 79 10.02 -3.95 -0.89
CA PHE A 79 9.29 -5.07 -1.48
C PHE A 79 7.92 -5.15 -0.83
N VAL A 80 6.88 -5.18 -1.66
CA VAL A 80 5.49 -5.25 -1.25
C VAL A 80 4.97 -6.62 -1.62
N HIS A 81 4.31 -7.25 -0.65
CA HIS A 81 3.53 -8.44 -0.87
C HIS A 81 2.08 -8.18 -0.46
N ASP A 82 1.16 -8.25 -1.43
CA ASP A 82 -0.26 -8.06 -1.19
C ASP A 82 -0.99 -9.42 -1.18
N SER A 83 -1.69 -9.68 -0.08
CA SER A 83 -2.50 -10.90 0.06
C SER A 83 -3.93 -10.70 -0.47
N GLY A 84 -4.12 -9.86 -1.48
CA GLY A 84 -5.39 -9.64 -2.19
C GLY A 84 -6.17 -8.39 -1.80
N ALA A 85 -5.56 -7.42 -1.13
CA ALA A 85 -6.19 -6.13 -0.85
C ALA A 85 -6.49 -5.36 -2.15
N ALA A 86 -5.55 -5.31 -3.09
CA ALA A 86 -5.74 -4.64 -4.37
C ALA A 86 -6.86 -5.28 -5.19
N VAL A 87 -6.88 -6.60 -5.30
CA VAL A 87 -7.95 -7.33 -6.00
C VAL A 87 -9.31 -7.06 -5.36
N ARG A 88 -9.39 -7.03 -4.02
CA ARG A 88 -10.65 -6.86 -3.30
C ARG A 88 -11.20 -5.43 -3.38
N PHE A 89 -10.34 -4.42 -3.26
CA PHE A 89 -10.77 -3.02 -3.07
C PHE A 89 -10.53 -2.12 -4.28
N CYS A 90 -9.67 -2.53 -5.22
CA CYS A 90 -9.43 -1.80 -6.47
C CYS A 90 -9.98 -2.53 -7.71
N GLY A 91 -10.29 -3.81 -7.61
CA GLY A 91 -10.98 -4.58 -8.67
C GLY A 91 -10.07 -5.10 -9.80
N MET A 92 -10.70 -5.71 -10.81
CA MET A 92 -10.19 -6.15 -12.14
C MET A 92 -8.66 -6.22 -12.33
N GLY A 93 -8.00 -7.15 -11.65
CA GLY A 93 -6.57 -7.44 -11.88
C GLY A 93 -5.62 -6.36 -11.36
N SER A 94 -6.08 -5.45 -10.50
CA SER A 94 -5.20 -4.56 -9.75
C SER A 94 -4.26 -5.36 -8.87
N ASP A 95 -3.00 -4.99 -8.97
CA ASP A 95 -1.89 -5.63 -8.28
C ASP A 95 -0.94 -4.54 -7.79
N ILE A 96 -0.48 -4.71 -6.55
CA ILE A 96 0.50 -3.83 -5.89
C ILE A 96 1.73 -4.63 -5.41
N ASP A 97 1.80 -5.93 -5.70
CA ASP A 97 2.97 -6.74 -5.44
C ASP A 97 4.17 -6.23 -6.27
N GLY A 98 5.35 -6.25 -5.65
CA GLY A 98 6.60 -6.01 -6.34
C GLY A 98 7.55 -5.06 -5.62
N PHE A 99 8.53 -4.58 -6.37
CA PHE A 99 9.60 -3.72 -5.86
C PHE A 99 9.38 -2.26 -6.23
N TYR A 100 9.28 -1.41 -5.21
CA TYR A 100 9.17 0.03 -5.35
C TYR A 100 10.51 0.67 -5.02
N ARG A 101 11.14 1.28 -6.03
CA ARG A 101 12.39 2.04 -5.85
C ARG A 101 12.14 3.31 -5.05
N ARG A 102 13.09 3.65 -4.19
CA ARG A 102 13.10 4.94 -3.51
C ARG A 102 13.36 6.04 -4.54
N THR A 103 12.39 6.91 -4.79
CA THR A 103 12.51 8.04 -5.74
C THR A 103 13.00 9.34 -5.08
N GLY A 104 13.41 9.29 -3.81
CA GLY A 104 14.10 10.38 -3.13
C GLY A 104 14.53 10.02 -1.72
N ALA A 105 15.83 10.08 -1.46
CA ALA A 105 16.33 10.68 -0.22
C ALA A 105 17.18 11.88 -0.67
N PRO A 106 17.10 13.07 -0.04
CA PRO A 106 18.16 14.03 -0.21
C PRO A 106 19.45 13.35 0.26
N GLY A 107 20.49 13.42 -0.58
CA GLY A 107 21.85 13.13 -0.14
C GLY A 107 22.34 14.15 0.87
#